data_AF-A0A9W7Y7H8-F1
#
_entry.id   AF-A0A9W7Y7H8-F1
#
_cell.length_a   1.000
_cell.length_b   1.000
_cell.length_c   1.000
_cell.angle_alpha   90.00
_cell.angle_beta   90.00
_cell.angle_gamma   90.00
#
_symmetry.space_group_name_H-M   'P 1'
#
loop_
_entity.id
_entity.type
_entity.pdbx_description
1 polymer ?
#
loop_
_entity_poly.entity_id
_entity_poly.type
_entity_poly.pdbx_seq_one_letter_code
_entity_poly.pdbx_strand_id
1 'polypeptide(L)'
;MANANTVGTVRCSLEAVGLREEYYHLLDLLVQRVNYVVAHAFQFARFIFVAEMSRRRTSFNPVLLITENFFREVFCWLTNRAEHQTMPRTAQWRSLLRKHWCSYRRWTGVVVQIFNALSHIAKYAAVQMATAYLNNVSLHFGEKLRSAVNRLLDTKARKAALVRRMASQSQREICCACETQIWGPAHLIKEAAFTQSPNPPRLNDAGQAILQRLRPILRAYPEGYQFADSSLFLDAVIHPENHFWAYFRLSQLFERDWRQFEYFPQRKKWRPANMAVTTNILWSELLAGVPGRFGETALDTWGRVLNTASKPFRGRQFDFEEVVHTDAVGIS
;
A
#
# COMPACT_ATOMS: atom_id res chain seq x y z
N MET A 1 -16.88 26.74 36.92
CA MET A 1 -15.98 26.62 35.76
C MET A 1 -15.00 25.50 36.07
N ALA A 2 -15.28 24.28 35.59
CA ALA A 2 -14.42 23.12 35.80
C ALA A 2 -13.45 23.00 34.61
N ASN A 3 -12.15 23.04 34.88
CA ASN A 3 -11.12 22.79 33.88
C ASN A 3 -11.22 21.33 33.43
N ALA A 4 -11.52 21.12 32.15
CA ALA A 4 -11.37 19.84 31.50
C ALA A 4 -9.88 19.48 31.48
N ASN A 5 -9.47 18.54 32.34
CA ASN A 5 -8.15 17.90 32.23
C ASN A 5 -8.06 17.23 30.86
N THR A 6 -7.38 17.89 29.94
CA THR A 6 -7.03 17.35 28.63
C THR A 6 -5.91 16.34 28.88
N VAL A 7 -6.26 15.07 29.04
CA VAL A 7 -5.28 13.99 29.10
C VAL A 7 -4.64 13.89 27.71
N GLY A 8 -3.42 14.38 27.58
CA GLY A 8 -2.63 14.25 26.36
C GLY A 8 -1.74 13.01 26.43
N THR A 9 -1.52 12.40 25.27
CA THR A 9 -0.67 11.24 25.08
C THR A 9 0.76 11.66 24.74
N VAL A 10 1.77 11.05 25.37
CA VAL A 10 3.17 11.19 24.93
C VAL A 10 3.53 10.10 23.92
N ARG A 11 3.83 10.48 22.68
CA ARG A 11 4.56 9.66 21.70
C ARG A 11 5.98 10.19 21.59
N CYS A 12 6.96 9.33 21.86
CA CYS A 12 8.37 9.73 21.86
C CYS A 12 9.25 8.71 21.12
N SER A 13 10.41 9.22 20.71
CA SER A 13 11.45 8.51 19.96
C SER A 13 12.45 7.88 20.94
N LEU A 14 13.13 6.81 20.56
CA LEU A 14 14.12 6.15 21.41
C LEU A 14 15.27 7.09 21.81
N GLU A 15 15.74 7.93 20.88
CA GLU A 15 16.76 8.95 21.18
C GLU A 15 16.29 9.93 22.26
N ALA A 16 15.03 10.35 22.22
CA ALA A 16 14.48 11.32 23.16
C ALA A 16 14.35 10.77 24.59
N VAL A 17 14.30 9.45 24.72
CA VAL A 17 14.02 8.77 26.00
C VAL A 17 15.27 8.13 26.61
N GLY A 18 16.31 7.87 25.83
CA GLY A 18 17.57 7.28 26.29
C GLY A 18 17.40 5.80 26.64
N LEU A 19 17.53 4.93 25.63
CA LEU A 19 17.64 3.49 25.83
C LEU A 19 18.93 3.16 26.59
N ARG A 20 18.85 2.30 27.59
CA ARG A 20 20.05 1.82 28.29
C ARG A 20 20.90 0.96 27.36
N GLU A 21 22.21 1.07 27.50
CA GLU A 21 23.15 0.53 26.50
C GLU A 21 23.01 -0.98 26.27
N GLU A 22 22.77 -1.73 27.34
CA GLU A 22 22.60 -3.19 27.34
C GLU A 22 21.43 -3.69 26.46
N TYR A 23 20.45 -2.84 26.17
CA TYR A 23 19.28 -3.20 25.35
C TYR A 23 19.37 -2.76 23.88
N TYR A 24 20.40 -2.00 23.49
CA TYR A 24 20.54 -1.53 22.10
C TYR A 24 20.60 -2.69 21.12
N HIS A 25 21.45 -3.69 21.38
CA HIS A 25 21.62 -4.82 20.47
C HIS A 25 20.34 -5.66 20.33
N LEU A 26 19.62 -5.90 21.43
CA LEU A 26 18.36 -6.66 21.42
C LEU A 26 17.28 -5.94 20.62
N LEU A 27 17.19 -4.62 20.77
CA LEU A 27 16.24 -3.80 20.04
C LEU A 27 16.57 -3.73 18.55
N ASP A 28 17.84 -3.53 18.20
CA ASP A 28 18.29 -3.53 16.81
C ASP A 28 18.00 -4.87 16.12
N LEU A 29 18.31 -5.99 16.79
CA LEU A 29 18.00 -7.33 16.29
C LEU A 29 16.49 -7.52 16.06
N LEU A 30 15.65 -7.11 17.02
CA LEU A 30 14.19 -7.17 16.89
C LEU A 30 13.72 -6.36 15.67
N VAL A 31 14.17 -5.11 15.56
CA VAL A 31 13.81 -4.20 14.47
C VAL A 31 14.22 -4.79 13.12
N GLN A 32 15.45 -5.28 12.97
CA GLN A 32 15.93 -5.91 11.74
C GLN A 32 15.06 -7.11 11.34
N ARG A 33 14.73 -7.98 12.30
CA ARG A 33 13.89 -9.17 12.07
C ARG A 33 12.48 -8.80 11.66
N VAL A 34 11.85 -7.84 12.33
CA VAL A 34 10.53 -7.34 11.95
C VAL A 34 10.57 -6.75 10.54
N ASN A 35 11.60 -5.98 10.21
CA ASN A 35 11.74 -5.37 8.90
C ASN A 35 11.92 -6.39 7.78
N TYR A 36 12.70 -7.45 8.04
CA TYR A 36 12.87 -8.58 7.15
C TYR A 36 11.52 -9.24 6.84
N VAL A 37 10.72 -9.53 7.87
CA VAL A 37 9.40 -10.15 7.69
C VAL A 37 8.44 -9.22 6.98
N VAL A 38 8.39 -7.92 7.32
CA VAL A 38 7.55 -6.93 6.62
C VAL A 38 7.91 -6.86 5.13
N ALA A 39 9.21 -6.80 4.80
CA ALA A 39 9.65 -6.76 3.41
C ALA A 39 9.18 -8.00 2.64
N HIS A 40 9.37 -9.19 3.21
CA HIS A 40 8.88 -10.42 2.60
C HIS A 40 7.36 -10.53 2.60
N ALA A 41 6.64 -9.93 3.54
CA ALA A 41 5.18 -9.92 3.55
C ALA A 41 4.64 -9.11 2.37
N PHE A 42 5.21 -7.92 2.09
CA PHE A 42 4.89 -7.13 0.90
C PHE A 42 5.19 -7.90 -0.39
N GLN A 43 6.37 -8.50 -0.48
CA GLN A 43 6.78 -9.28 -1.65
C GLN A 43 5.91 -10.52 -1.86
N PHE A 44 5.55 -11.23 -0.80
CA PHE A 44 4.72 -12.43 -0.88
C PHE A 44 3.28 -12.10 -1.27
N ALA A 45 2.69 -11.07 -0.67
CA ALA A 45 1.37 -10.58 -1.07
C ALA A 45 1.36 -10.15 -2.55
N ARG A 46 2.38 -9.40 -2.98
CA ARG A 46 2.57 -9.06 -4.40
C ARG A 46 2.69 -10.31 -5.28
N PHE A 47 3.48 -11.29 -4.88
CA PHE A 47 3.67 -12.53 -5.64
C PHE A 47 2.33 -13.24 -5.86
N ILE A 48 1.52 -13.37 -4.81
CA ILE A 48 0.18 -13.95 -4.87
C ILE A 48 -0.72 -13.15 -5.79
N PHE A 49 -0.79 -11.83 -5.61
CA PHE A 49 -1.66 -10.97 -6.41
C PHE A 49 -1.29 -11.00 -7.90
N VAL A 50 -0.01 -10.89 -8.25
CA VAL A 50 0.44 -11.05 -9.64
C VAL A 50 0.04 -12.42 -10.19
N ALA A 51 0.32 -13.49 -9.45
CA ALA A 51 0.07 -14.86 -9.90
C ALA A 51 -1.43 -15.17 -10.09
N GLU A 52 -2.29 -14.66 -9.20
CA GLU A 52 -3.74 -14.86 -9.27
C GLU A 52 -4.40 -13.94 -10.29
N MET A 53 -4.00 -12.66 -10.36
CA MET A 53 -4.63 -11.66 -11.22
C MET A 53 -4.19 -11.78 -12.69
N SER A 54 -3.03 -12.39 -12.95
CA SER A 54 -2.56 -12.64 -14.33
C SER A 54 -3.32 -13.77 -15.03
N ARG A 55 -4.12 -14.57 -14.30
CA ARG A 55 -4.89 -15.68 -14.90
C ARG A 55 -6.08 -15.16 -15.70
N ARG A 56 -6.31 -15.76 -16.88
CA ARG A 56 -7.40 -15.37 -17.80
C ARG A 56 -8.81 -15.60 -17.25
N ARG A 57 -8.99 -16.64 -16.43
CA ARG A 57 -10.24 -16.93 -15.71
C ARG A 57 -9.89 -17.10 -14.25
N THR A 58 -10.39 -16.20 -13.40
CA THR A 58 -10.13 -16.26 -11.98
C THR A 58 -11.34 -15.77 -11.21
N SER A 59 -11.75 -16.53 -10.19
CA SER A 59 -12.71 -16.09 -9.16
C SER A 59 -12.02 -15.24 -8.08
N PHE A 60 -10.72 -14.97 -8.25
CA PHE A 60 -9.92 -14.19 -7.33
C PHE A 60 -10.45 -12.76 -7.23
N ASN A 61 -10.84 -12.36 -6.01
CA ASN A 61 -11.27 -11.01 -5.71
C ASN A 61 -10.27 -10.35 -4.73
N PRO A 62 -9.39 -9.45 -5.20
CA PRO A 62 -8.43 -8.74 -4.35
C PRO A 62 -9.11 -7.80 -3.35
N VAL A 63 -10.32 -7.30 -3.64
CA VAL A 63 -11.07 -6.41 -2.73
C VAL A 63 -11.27 -7.07 -1.37
N LEU A 64 -11.54 -8.39 -1.37
CA LEU A 64 -11.73 -9.18 -0.14
C LEU A 64 -10.42 -9.46 0.62
N LEU A 65 -9.26 -9.16 0.02
CA LEU A 65 -7.95 -9.50 0.55
C LEU A 65 -7.11 -8.28 0.92
N ILE A 66 -7.40 -7.09 0.40
CA ILE A 66 -6.68 -5.86 0.80
C ILE A 66 -7.26 -5.37 2.13
N THR A 67 -7.01 -6.16 3.18
CA THR A 67 -7.52 -5.92 4.53
C THR A 67 -6.42 -6.21 5.55
N GLU A 68 -6.49 -5.55 6.70
CA GLU A 68 -5.56 -5.78 7.81
C GLU A 68 -5.55 -7.27 8.22
N ASN A 69 -6.71 -7.93 8.22
CA ASN A 69 -6.80 -9.33 8.63
C ASN A 69 -6.05 -10.26 7.68
N PHE A 70 -6.13 -10.03 6.37
CA PHE A 70 -5.37 -10.81 5.40
C PHE A 70 -3.87 -10.56 5.52
N PHE A 71 -3.44 -9.30 5.59
CA PHE A 71 -2.02 -8.98 5.74
C PHE A 71 -1.42 -9.47 7.06
N ARG A 72 -2.23 -9.55 8.12
CA ARG A 72 -1.84 -10.21 9.37
C ARG A 72 -1.59 -11.70 9.17
N GLU A 73 -2.44 -12.40 8.41
CA GLU A 73 -2.18 -13.81 8.08
C GLU A 73 -0.94 -13.97 7.19
N VAL A 74 -0.72 -13.09 6.21
CA VAL A 74 0.51 -13.09 5.39
C VAL A 74 1.74 -12.94 6.28
N PHE A 75 1.73 -11.97 7.20
CA PHE A 75 2.82 -11.76 8.15
C PHE A 75 3.04 -12.98 9.04
N CYS A 76 1.97 -13.49 9.67
CA CYS A 76 2.05 -14.67 10.53
C CYS A 76 2.58 -15.92 9.78
N TRP A 77 2.25 -16.07 8.50
CA TRP A 77 2.73 -17.19 7.66
C TRP A 77 4.25 -17.22 7.50
N LEU A 78 4.89 -16.05 7.55
CA LEU A 78 6.35 -15.89 7.48
C LEU A 78 7.03 -16.05 8.85
N THR A 79 6.27 -16.47 9.87
CA THR A 79 6.74 -16.59 11.26
C THR A 79 6.41 -17.96 11.86
N ASN A 80 6.69 -18.14 13.16
CA ASN A 80 6.47 -19.38 13.93
C ASN A 80 5.02 -19.93 13.96
N ARG A 81 4.04 -19.29 13.31
CA ARG A 81 2.61 -19.62 13.41
C ARG A 81 2.02 -20.34 12.19
N ALA A 82 2.84 -20.90 11.31
CA ALA A 82 2.35 -21.49 10.07
C ALA A 82 1.26 -22.59 10.26
N GLU A 83 1.12 -23.20 11.45
CA GLU A 83 0.30 -24.43 11.60
C GLU A 83 -0.62 -24.55 12.82
N HIS A 84 -0.90 -23.51 13.62
CA HIS A 84 -1.78 -23.67 14.81
C HIS A 84 -3.11 -22.88 14.78
N GLN A 85 -4.16 -23.65 15.12
CA GLN A 85 -5.61 -23.41 15.26
C GLN A 85 -6.33 -22.62 14.15
N THR A 86 -7.24 -23.33 13.48
CA THR A 86 -7.98 -22.90 12.29
C THR A 86 -9.26 -22.20 12.70
N MET A 87 -9.34 -20.89 12.54
CA MET A 87 -10.65 -20.22 12.46
C MET A 87 -11.21 -20.44 11.04
N PRO A 88 -12.50 -20.80 10.88
CA PRO A 88 -13.12 -21.02 9.57
C PRO A 88 -12.94 -19.84 8.61
N ARG A 89 -12.97 -18.62 9.14
CA ARG A 89 -12.86 -17.35 8.40
C ARG A 89 -11.52 -17.17 7.68
N THR A 90 -10.44 -17.81 8.14
CA THR A 90 -9.09 -17.68 7.55
C THR A 90 -8.72 -18.85 6.63
N ALA A 91 -9.57 -19.86 6.49
CA ALA A 91 -9.25 -21.08 5.76
C ALA A 91 -8.95 -20.82 4.27
N GLN A 92 -9.72 -19.94 3.63
CA GLN A 92 -9.51 -19.56 2.24
C GLN A 92 -8.18 -18.83 2.04
N TRP A 93 -7.84 -17.90 2.95
CA TRP A 93 -6.57 -17.17 2.90
C TRP A 93 -5.39 -18.11 3.09
N ARG A 94 -5.44 -19.03 4.06
CA ARG A 94 -4.36 -20.01 4.29
C ARG A 94 -4.22 -20.99 3.13
N SER A 95 -5.31 -21.40 2.49
CA SER A 95 -5.25 -22.20 1.26
C SER A 95 -4.51 -21.45 0.15
N LEU A 96 -4.82 -20.16 -0.03
CA LEU A 96 -4.15 -19.29 -0.99
C LEU A 96 -2.65 -19.11 -0.65
N LEU A 97 -2.31 -18.85 0.61
CA LEU A 97 -0.91 -18.71 1.05
C LEU A 97 -0.15 -20.02 0.80
N ARG A 98 -0.69 -21.16 1.22
CA ARG A 98 -0.09 -22.49 1.04
C ARG A 98 0.18 -22.79 -0.43
N LYS A 99 -0.78 -22.49 -1.31
CA LYS A 99 -0.66 -22.69 -2.76
C LYS A 99 0.57 -22.02 -3.35
N HIS A 100 0.93 -20.82 -2.86
CA HIS A 100 2.03 -20.03 -3.41
C HIS A 100 3.32 -20.10 -2.60
N TRP A 101 3.26 -20.63 -1.37
CA TRP A 101 4.36 -20.61 -0.41
C TRP A 101 5.62 -21.32 -0.93
N CYS A 102 5.48 -22.56 -1.41
CA CYS A 102 6.63 -23.36 -1.86
C CYS A 102 7.39 -22.67 -3.01
N SER A 103 6.63 -22.10 -3.97
CA SER A 103 7.21 -21.35 -5.08
C SER A 103 7.92 -20.10 -4.57
N TYR A 104 7.22 -19.27 -3.78
CA TYR A 104 7.80 -18.04 -3.26
C TYR A 104 9.08 -18.27 -2.44
N ARG A 105 9.08 -19.29 -1.57
CA ARG A 105 10.24 -19.66 -0.77
C ARG A 105 11.41 -20.12 -1.61
N ARG A 106 11.15 -20.91 -2.67
CA ARG A 106 12.19 -21.35 -3.61
C ARG A 106 12.87 -20.18 -4.33
N TRP A 107 12.10 -19.16 -4.72
CA TRP A 107 12.63 -18.01 -5.46
C TRP A 107 13.35 -16.98 -4.58
N THR A 108 12.92 -16.81 -3.33
CA THR A 108 13.43 -15.75 -2.46
C THR A 108 14.41 -16.24 -1.40
N GLY A 109 14.44 -17.53 -1.09
CA GLY A 109 15.22 -18.08 0.02
C GLY A 109 14.72 -17.62 1.39
N VAL A 110 13.49 -17.12 1.51
CA VAL A 110 12.97 -16.58 2.76
C VAL A 110 13.04 -17.59 3.92
N VAL A 111 13.49 -17.10 5.07
CA VAL A 111 13.60 -17.87 6.32
C VAL A 111 12.53 -17.41 7.30
N VAL A 112 11.86 -18.38 7.92
CA VAL A 112 10.83 -18.11 8.92
C VAL A 112 11.44 -17.51 10.18
N GLN A 113 10.82 -16.45 10.72
CA GLN A 113 11.27 -15.77 11.95
C GLN A 113 10.40 -16.13 13.15
N ILE A 114 10.99 -16.23 14.35
CA ILE A 114 10.28 -16.62 15.58
C ILE A 114 10.10 -15.42 16.52
N PHE A 115 8.87 -14.98 16.76
CA PHE A 115 8.60 -13.90 17.71
C PHE A 115 7.81 -14.43 18.90
N ASN A 116 8.14 -13.94 20.09
CA ASN A 116 7.39 -14.19 21.32
C ASN A 116 6.12 -13.32 21.37
N ALA A 117 6.19 -12.05 20.94
CA ALA A 117 5.07 -11.11 20.85
C ALA A 117 4.46 -11.02 19.44
N LEU A 118 4.34 -12.14 18.72
CA LEU A 118 3.91 -12.17 17.32
C LEU A 118 2.59 -11.43 17.08
N SER A 119 1.57 -11.62 17.94
CA SER A 119 0.23 -11.04 17.75
C SER A 119 0.25 -9.52 17.67
N HIS A 120 1.05 -8.87 18.52
CA HIS A 120 1.16 -7.42 18.59
C HIS A 120 1.95 -6.88 17.39
N ILE A 121 3.11 -7.49 17.08
CA ILE A 121 3.95 -7.09 15.94
C ILE A 121 3.17 -7.23 14.63
N ALA A 122 2.48 -8.36 14.43
CA ALA A 122 1.73 -8.64 13.22
C ALA A 122 0.57 -7.65 13.02
N LYS A 123 -0.08 -7.18 14.11
CA LYS A 123 -1.16 -6.18 14.03
C LYS A 123 -0.65 -4.86 13.41
N TYR A 124 0.44 -4.31 13.93
CA TYR A 124 0.99 -3.05 13.41
C TYR A 124 1.48 -3.19 11.97
N ALA A 125 2.20 -4.26 11.66
CA ALA A 125 2.67 -4.53 10.30
C ALA A 125 1.50 -4.63 9.31
N ALA A 126 0.43 -5.33 9.69
CA ALA A 126 -0.73 -5.52 8.84
C ALA A 126 -1.48 -4.23 8.52
N VAL A 127 -1.67 -3.35 9.51
CA VAL A 127 -2.26 -2.01 9.30
C VAL A 127 -1.41 -1.21 8.31
N GLN A 128 -0.09 -1.14 8.53
CA GLN A 128 0.82 -0.43 7.64
C GLN A 128 0.76 -0.97 6.21
N MET A 129 0.68 -2.29 6.04
CA MET A 129 0.53 -2.93 4.74
C MET A 129 -0.80 -2.56 4.07
N ALA A 130 -1.92 -2.71 4.78
CA ALA A 130 -3.23 -2.37 4.24
C ALA A 130 -3.30 -0.91 3.80
N THR A 131 -2.89 0.01 4.66
CA THR A 131 -2.81 1.44 4.36
C THR A 131 -1.90 1.73 3.17
N ALA A 132 -0.74 1.09 3.07
CA ALA A 132 0.17 1.30 1.94
C ALA A 132 -0.44 0.86 0.60
N TYR A 133 -1.18 -0.26 0.58
CA TYR A 133 -1.87 -0.73 -0.62
C TYR A 133 -2.99 0.22 -1.03
N LEU A 134 -3.85 0.64 -0.09
CA LEU A 134 -4.96 1.54 -0.36
C LEU A 134 -4.47 2.92 -0.80
N ASN A 135 -3.54 3.52 -0.05
CA ASN A 135 -2.97 4.84 -0.38
C ASN A 135 -2.28 4.83 -1.74
N ASN A 136 -1.58 3.75 -2.10
CA ASN A 136 -0.94 3.65 -3.40
C ASN A 136 -1.96 3.70 -4.55
N VAL A 137 -3.16 3.15 -4.37
CA VAL A 137 -4.26 3.31 -5.33
C VAL A 137 -4.79 4.74 -5.30
N SER A 138 -5.19 5.24 -4.12
CA SER A 138 -5.80 6.57 -3.98
C SER A 138 -4.93 7.70 -4.53
N LEU A 139 -3.61 7.61 -4.34
CA LEU A 139 -2.67 8.65 -4.74
C LEU A 139 -2.28 8.55 -6.22
N HIS A 140 -2.15 7.34 -6.78
CA HIS A 140 -1.46 7.17 -8.07
C HIS A 140 -2.36 6.66 -9.19
N PHE A 141 -3.48 6.01 -8.91
CA PHE A 141 -4.31 5.41 -9.97
C PHE A 141 -4.79 6.46 -10.98
N GLY A 142 -5.36 7.56 -10.49
CA GLY A 142 -5.88 8.63 -11.35
C GLY A 142 -4.80 9.29 -12.20
N GLU A 143 -3.65 9.60 -11.61
CA GLU A 143 -2.52 10.20 -12.32
C GLU A 143 -1.97 9.25 -13.40
N LYS A 144 -1.81 7.97 -13.08
CA LYS A 144 -1.32 6.96 -14.02
C LYS A 144 -2.32 6.74 -15.14
N LEU A 145 -3.63 6.71 -14.86
CA LEU A 145 -4.65 6.56 -15.89
C LEU A 145 -4.64 7.75 -16.85
N ARG A 146 -4.59 8.97 -16.31
CA ARG A 146 -4.46 10.20 -17.10
C ARG A 146 -3.20 10.18 -17.96
N SER A 147 -2.07 9.73 -17.40
CA SER A 147 -0.81 9.58 -18.12
C SER A 147 -0.94 8.59 -19.28
N ALA A 148 -1.54 7.42 -19.05
CA ALA A 148 -1.79 6.42 -20.10
C ALA A 148 -2.67 6.98 -21.22
N VAL A 149 -3.80 7.62 -20.88
CA VAL A 149 -4.70 8.23 -21.87
C VAL A 149 -3.97 9.29 -22.70
N ASN A 150 -3.21 10.19 -22.05
CA ASN A 150 -2.45 11.22 -22.75
C ASN A 150 -1.39 10.63 -23.70
N ARG A 151 -0.71 9.56 -23.30
CA ARG A 151 0.27 8.86 -24.16
C ARG A 151 -0.39 8.14 -25.33
N LEU A 152 -1.57 7.54 -25.13
CA LEU A 152 -2.32 6.90 -26.21
C LEU A 152 -2.84 7.92 -27.23
N LEU A 153 -3.23 9.11 -26.77
CA LEU A 153 -3.72 10.18 -27.64
C LEU A 153 -2.60 10.84 -28.44
N ASP A 154 -1.40 10.96 -27.87
CA ASP A 154 -0.21 11.61 -28.42
C ASP A 154 -0.53 12.90 -29.22
N THR A 155 -1.29 13.80 -28.58
CA THR A 155 -1.81 15.01 -29.23
C THR A 155 -0.70 15.90 -29.76
N LYS A 156 0.48 15.89 -29.12
CA LYS A 156 1.65 16.67 -29.54
C LYS A 156 2.23 16.14 -30.86
N ALA A 157 2.48 14.83 -30.98
CA ALA A 157 2.99 14.27 -32.23
C ALA A 157 1.96 14.40 -33.36
N ARG A 158 0.68 14.17 -33.07
CA ARG A 158 -0.41 14.33 -34.04
C ARG A 158 -0.53 15.76 -34.54
N LYS A 159 -0.41 16.76 -33.66
CA LYS A 159 -0.39 18.18 -34.05
C LYS A 159 0.79 18.46 -34.98
N ALA A 160 1.99 18.03 -34.60
CA ALA A 160 3.18 18.25 -35.41
C ALA A 160 3.09 17.58 -36.79
N ALA A 161 2.47 16.40 -36.88
CA ALA A 161 2.22 15.73 -38.16
C ALA A 161 1.16 16.46 -39.01
N LEU A 162 0.10 16.96 -38.38
CA LEU A 162 -0.96 17.71 -39.07
C LEU A 162 -0.45 19.04 -39.62
N VAL A 163 0.30 19.81 -38.81
CA VAL A 163 0.93 21.06 -39.24
C VAL A 163 1.86 20.82 -40.43
N ARG A 164 2.66 19.74 -40.41
CA ARG A 164 3.53 19.37 -41.55
C ARG A 164 2.74 19.03 -42.81
N ARG A 165 1.60 18.34 -42.69
CA ARG A 165 0.72 18.00 -43.83
C ARG A 165 -0.01 19.21 -44.41
N MET A 166 -0.26 20.22 -43.58
CA MET A 166 -1.00 21.43 -43.94
C MET A 166 -0.08 22.64 -44.13
N ALA A 167 1.19 22.43 -44.45
CA ALA A 167 2.19 23.50 -44.50
C ALA A 167 1.85 24.65 -45.48
N SER A 168 1.03 24.37 -46.50
CA SER A 168 0.56 25.36 -47.49
C SER A 168 -0.74 26.06 -47.11
N GLN A 169 -1.35 25.71 -45.97
CA GLN A 169 -2.63 26.30 -45.54
C GLN A 169 -2.44 27.45 -44.56
N SER A 170 -3.48 28.27 -44.42
CA SER A 170 -3.47 29.37 -43.48
C SER A 170 -3.44 28.88 -42.03
N GLN A 171 -2.90 29.72 -41.14
CA GLN A 171 -2.89 29.43 -39.70
C GLN A 171 -4.30 29.17 -39.15
N ARG A 172 -5.32 29.85 -39.68
CA ARG A 172 -6.72 29.67 -39.27
C ARG A 172 -7.25 28.28 -39.61
N GLU A 173 -6.93 27.78 -40.81
CA GLU A 173 -7.32 26.42 -41.25
C GLU A 173 -6.60 25.35 -40.44
N ILE A 174 -5.31 25.53 -40.17
CA ILE A 174 -4.53 24.61 -39.31
C ILE A 174 -5.11 24.54 -37.90
N CYS A 175 -5.47 25.68 -37.29
CA CYS A 175 -6.10 25.71 -35.97
C CYS A 175 -7.46 25.00 -35.97
N CYS A 176 -8.31 25.26 -36.98
CA CYS A 176 -9.62 24.61 -37.12
C CYS A 176 -9.48 23.08 -37.29
N ALA A 177 -8.50 22.64 -38.09
CA ALA A 177 -8.21 21.23 -38.27
C ALA A 177 -7.69 20.56 -36.99
N CYS A 178 -6.86 21.24 -36.20
CA CYS A 178 -6.42 20.72 -34.91
C CYS A 178 -7.57 20.54 -33.91
N GLU A 179 -8.51 21.51 -33.86
CA GLU A 179 -9.68 21.44 -32.98
C GLU A 179 -10.56 20.24 -33.33
N THR A 180 -10.88 20.08 -34.62
CA THR A 180 -11.79 19.04 -35.10
C THR A 180 -11.18 17.64 -35.12
N GLN A 181 -9.89 17.51 -35.44
CA GLN A 181 -9.25 16.21 -35.65
C GLN A 181 -8.46 15.70 -34.44
N ILE A 182 -8.03 16.59 -33.55
CA ILE A 182 -7.13 16.25 -32.44
C ILE A 182 -7.77 16.57 -31.11
N TRP A 183 -8.06 17.84 -30.82
CA TRP A 183 -8.44 18.27 -29.47
C TRP A 183 -9.87 17.88 -29.10
N GLY A 184 -10.85 18.12 -29.97
CA GLY A 184 -12.24 17.69 -29.78
C GLY A 184 -12.36 16.19 -29.53
N PRO A 185 -11.84 15.31 -30.43
CA PRO A 185 -11.85 13.86 -30.20
C PRO A 185 -11.10 13.44 -28.94
N ALA A 186 -9.97 14.09 -28.62
CA ALA A 186 -9.22 13.80 -27.40
C ALA A 186 -10.01 14.15 -26.13
N HIS A 187 -10.77 15.24 -26.14
CA HIS A 187 -11.67 15.61 -25.04
C HIS A 187 -12.73 14.54 -24.83
N LEU A 188 -13.41 14.11 -25.89
CA LEU A 188 -14.46 13.09 -25.84
C LEU A 188 -13.93 11.74 -25.34
N ILE A 189 -12.73 11.34 -25.75
CA ILE A 189 -12.10 10.09 -25.27
C ILE A 189 -11.76 10.19 -23.77
N LYS A 190 -11.23 11.34 -23.33
CA LYS A 190 -10.93 11.57 -21.91
C LYS A 190 -12.20 11.50 -21.07
N GLU A 191 -13.24 12.20 -21.51
CA GLU A 191 -14.54 12.18 -20.84
C GLU A 191 -15.08 10.75 -20.76
N ALA A 192 -15.17 10.03 -21.88
CA ALA A 192 -15.63 8.64 -21.91
C ALA A 192 -14.79 7.71 -21.02
N ALA A 193 -13.48 7.90 -20.94
CA ALA A 193 -12.59 7.10 -20.10
C ALA A 193 -12.71 7.41 -18.60
N PHE A 194 -13.13 8.62 -18.22
CA PHE A 194 -13.13 9.07 -16.82
C PHE A 194 -14.52 9.09 -16.17
N THR A 195 -15.60 9.16 -16.96
CA THR A 195 -16.98 9.23 -16.44
C THR A 195 -17.85 8.03 -16.81
N GLN A 196 -17.33 7.05 -17.57
CA GLN A 196 -18.10 5.91 -18.12
C GLN A 196 -19.50 6.34 -18.64
N SER A 197 -19.54 7.39 -19.47
CA SER A 197 -20.80 7.90 -20.01
C SER A 197 -21.63 6.77 -20.66
N PRO A 198 -22.93 6.63 -20.33
CA PRO A 198 -23.79 5.57 -20.86
C PRO A 198 -23.98 5.66 -22.39
N ASN A 199 -23.74 6.84 -22.97
CA ASN A 199 -23.76 7.08 -24.41
C ASN A 199 -22.44 7.74 -24.82
N PRO A 200 -21.35 6.98 -25.03
CA PRO A 200 -20.13 7.56 -25.54
C PRO A 200 -20.42 8.14 -26.94
N PRO A 201 -20.01 9.39 -27.22
CA PRO A 201 -20.18 9.98 -28.54
C PRO A 201 -19.54 9.09 -29.61
N ARG A 202 -20.09 9.08 -30.84
CA ARG A 202 -19.52 8.29 -31.95
C ARG A 202 -18.09 8.73 -32.22
N LEU A 203 -17.13 7.97 -31.69
CA LEU A 203 -15.71 8.18 -31.94
C LEU A 203 -15.35 7.67 -33.33
N ASN A 204 -14.39 8.35 -33.96
CA ASN A 204 -13.72 7.85 -35.17
C ASN A 204 -12.90 6.58 -34.87
N ASP A 205 -12.44 5.89 -35.92
CA ASP A 205 -11.69 4.62 -35.80
C ASP A 205 -10.47 4.72 -34.88
N ALA A 206 -9.76 5.86 -34.91
CA ALA A 206 -8.63 6.12 -34.03
C ALA A 206 -9.05 6.21 -32.55
N GLY A 207 -10.16 6.89 -32.25
CA GLY A 207 -10.72 6.95 -30.91
C GLY A 207 -11.24 5.59 -30.43
N GLN A 208 -11.86 4.81 -31.31
CA GLN A 208 -12.27 3.43 -31.02
C GLN A 208 -11.06 2.55 -30.69
N ALA A 209 -9.97 2.64 -31.45
CA ALA A 209 -8.75 1.90 -31.19
C ALA A 209 -8.15 2.23 -29.81
N ILE A 210 -8.18 3.51 -29.39
CA ILE A 210 -7.72 3.93 -28.07
C ILE A 210 -8.63 3.36 -26.98
N LEU A 211 -9.96 3.42 -27.13
CA LEU A 211 -10.88 2.81 -26.18
C LEU A 211 -10.71 1.29 -26.10
N GLN A 212 -10.45 0.60 -27.21
CA GLN A 212 -10.15 -0.83 -27.18
C GLN A 212 -8.89 -1.14 -26.36
N ARG A 213 -7.87 -0.26 -26.38
CA ARG A 213 -6.67 -0.42 -25.52
C ARG A 213 -6.97 -0.15 -24.05
N LEU A 214 -7.89 0.76 -23.74
CA LEU A 214 -8.33 1.06 -22.36
C LEU A 214 -9.37 0.09 -21.82
N ARG A 215 -10.05 -0.66 -22.70
CA ARG A 215 -11.14 -1.59 -22.37
C ARG A 215 -10.82 -2.57 -21.25
N PRO A 216 -9.61 -3.17 -21.14
CA PRO A 216 -9.29 -4.04 -20.02
C PRO A 216 -9.34 -3.34 -18.65
N ILE A 217 -9.04 -2.04 -18.60
CA ILE A 217 -9.09 -1.23 -17.37
C ILE A 217 -10.55 -0.88 -17.04
N LEU A 218 -11.31 -0.44 -18.04
CA LEU A 218 -12.72 -0.04 -17.84
C LEU A 218 -13.64 -1.22 -17.50
N ARG A 219 -13.32 -2.43 -17.99
CA ARG A 219 -14.05 -3.67 -17.69
C ARG A 219 -13.54 -4.39 -16.44
N ALA A 220 -12.66 -3.75 -15.66
CA ALA A 220 -12.15 -4.32 -14.43
C ALA A 220 -13.16 -4.20 -13.27
N TYR A 221 -14.21 -3.41 -13.44
CA TYR A 221 -15.28 -3.20 -12.48
C TYR A 221 -16.44 -4.18 -12.73
N PRO A 222 -17.19 -4.57 -11.68
CA PRO A 222 -18.42 -5.32 -11.83
C PRO A 222 -19.45 -4.61 -12.73
N GLU A 223 -20.33 -5.38 -13.36
CA GLU A 223 -21.44 -4.80 -14.12
C GLU A 223 -22.34 -3.98 -13.18
N GLY A 224 -22.69 -2.76 -13.60
CA GLY A 224 -23.51 -1.84 -12.81
C GLY A 224 -22.79 -1.15 -11.65
N TYR A 225 -21.46 -1.23 -11.56
CA TYR A 225 -20.69 -0.48 -10.56
C TYR A 225 -20.93 1.04 -10.69
N GLN A 226 -21.29 1.68 -9.59
CA GLN A 226 -21.54 3.13 -9.54
C GLN A 226 -20.36 3.85 -8.90
N PHE A 227 -19.73 4.74 -9.65
CA PHE A 227 -18.64 5.59 -9.14
C PHE A 227 -19.20 6.73 -8.29
N ALA A 228 -18.53 7.04 -7.18
CA ALA A 228 -18.79 8.24 -6.39
C ALA A 228 -18.75 9.50 -7.27
N ASP A 229 -19.82 10.30 -7.20
CA ASP A 229 -20.07 11.50 -8.02
C ASP A 229 -19.88 11.28 -9.53
N SER A 230 -20.12 10.07 -10.03
CA SER A 230 -19.87 9.69 -11.44
C SER A 230 -18.42 9.94 -11.90
N SER A 231 -17.47 9.99 -10.95
CA SER A 231 -16.06 10.30 -11.20
C SER A 231 -15.17 9.15 -10.76
N LEU A 232 -14.54 8.49 -11.73
CA LEU A 232 -13.57 7.44 -11.47
C LEU A 232 -12.41 7.93 -10.59
N PHE A 233 -12.03 9.21 -10.71
CA PHE A 233 -10.95 9.79 -9.91
C PHE A 233 -11.33 9.95 -8.45
N LEU A 234 -12.53 10.47 -8.18
CA LEU A 234 -13.00 10.65 -6.81
C LEU A 234 -13.25 9.29 -6.15
N ASP A 235 -13.87 8.38 -6.88
CA ASP A 235 -14.15 7.02 -6.39
C ASP A 235 -12.87 6.27 -6.02
N ALA A 236 -11.76 6.46 -6.76
CA ALA A 236 -10.48 5.85 -6.42
C ALA A 236 -9.86 6.39 -5.13
N VAL A 237 -10.21 7.62 -4.74
CA VAL A 237 -9.78 8.22 -3.47
C VAL A 237 -10.64 7.72 -2.31
N ILE A 238 -11.95 7.62 -2.52
CA ILE A 238 -12.92 7.22 -1.47
C ILE A 238 -12.94 5.70 -1.26
N HIS A 239 -12.89 4.92 -2.34
CA HIS A 239 -13.01 3.45 -2.35
C HIS A 239 -11.84 2.77 -3.08
N PRO A 240 -10.57 3.03 -2.69
CA PRO A 240 -9.39 2.52 -3.39
C PRO A 240 -9.35 1.00 -3.58
N GLU A 241 -9.93 0.24 -2.66
CA GLU A 241 -10.03 -1.22 -2.74
C GLU A 241 -10.71 -1.69 -4.04
N ASN A 242 -11.74 -0.98 -4.48
CA ASN A 242 -12.53 -1.33 -5.68
C ASN A 242 -11.77 -1.08 -6.99
N HIS A 243 -10.72 -0.24 -6.94
CA HIS A 243 -9.93 0.13 -8.12
C HIS A 243 -8.72 -0.77 -8.33
N PHE A 244 -8.48 -1.74 -7.44
CA PHE A 244 -7.27 -2.54 -7.48
C PHE A 244 -7.12 -3.33 -8.78
N TRP A 245 -8.20 -3.96 -9.25
CA TRP A 245 -8.21 -4.68 -10.53
C TRP A 245 -7.95 -3.75 -11.72
N ALA A 246 -8.60 -2.58 -11.75
CA ALA A 246 -8.41 -1.59 -12.80
C ALA A 246 -6.96 -1.09 -12.82
N TYR A 247 -6.40 -0.85 -11.64
CA TYR A 247 -5.03 -0.41 -11.49
C TYR A 247 -4.02 -1.49 -11.91
N PHE A 248 -4.31 -2.78 -11.66
CA PHE A 248 -3.49 -3.88 -12.18
C PHE A 248 -3.50 -3.91 -13.71
N ARG A 249 -4.69 -3.80 -14.33
CA ARG A 249 -4.81 -3.77 -15.80
C ARG A 249 -4.10 -2.56 -16.40
N LEU A 250 -4.14 -1.43 -15.70
CA LEU A 250 -3.38 -0.25 -16.07
C LEU A 250 -1.88 -0.54 -16.04
N SER A 251 -1.37 -1.21 -15.00
CA SER A 251 0.04 -1.60 -14.94
C SER A 251 0.47 -2.50 -16.11
N GLN A 252 -0.38 -3.45 -16.52
CA GLN A 252 -0.11 -4.31 -17.66
C GLN A 252 -0.05 -3.54 -18.98
N LEU A 253 -0.89 -2.50 -19.12
CA LEU A 253 -0.81 -1.58 -20.26
C LEU A 253 0.54 -0.85 -20.28
N PHE A 254 0.99 -0.33 -19.13
CA PHE A 254 2.28 0.35 -19.03
C PHE A 254 3.48 -0.57 -19.30
N GLU A 255 3.42 -1.81 -18.81
CA GLU A 255 4.47 -2.79 -19.04
C GLU A 255 4.59 -3.16 -20.52
N ARG A 256 3.45 -3.43 -21.18
CA ARG A 256 3.40 -3.81 -22.60
C ARG A 256 3.87 -2.68 -23.51
N ASP A 257 3.41 -1.45 -23.26
CA ASP A 257 3.51 -0.37 -24.24
C ASP A 257 4.65 0.62 -23.95
N TRP A 258 5.05 0.77 -22.69
CA TRP A 258 6.06 1.76 -22.27
C TRP A 258 7.14 1.20 -21.36
N ARG A 259 7.15 -0.12 -21.07
CA ARG A 259 8.10 -0.80 -20.17
C ARG A 259 8.26 -0.11 -18.82
N GLN A 260 7.18 0.47 -18.29
CA GLN A 260 7.15 1.07 -16.95
C GLN A 260 6.35 0.18 -16.02
N PHE A 261 6.94 -0.23 -14.89
CA PHE A 261 6.31 -1.14 -13.94
C PHE A 261 6.35 -0.56 -12.52
N GLU A 262 5.24 0.06 -12.09
CA GLU A 262 5.06 0.47 -10.70
C GLU A 262 3.56 0.39 -10.36
N TYR A 263 3.17 -0.69 -9.68
CA TYR A 263 1.77 -1.02 -9.39
C TYR A 263 1.53 -1.37 -7.94
N PHE A 264 2.30 -2.29 -7.38
CA PHE A 264 2.22 -2.63 -5.96
C PHE A 264 3.13 -1.71 -5.15
N PRO A 265 2.70 -1.31 -3.93
CA PRO A 265 3.59 -0.59 -3.03
C PRO A 265 4.82 -1.45 -2.78
N GLN A 266 5.98 -0.94 -3.16
CA GLN A 266 7.24 -1.47 -2.70
C GLN A 266 7.65 -0.69 -1.46
N ARG A 267 8.27 -1.38 -0.50
CA ARG A 267 8.93 -0.69 0.59
C ARG A 267 10.14 0.06 0.00
N LYS A 268 9.98 1.35 -0.29
CA LYS A 268 11.02 2.19 -0.93
C LYS A 268 12.17 2.52 0.02
N LYS A 269 11.96 2.41 1.33
CA LYS A 269 12.99 2.67 2.35
C LYS A 269 13.67 1.35 2.74
N TRP A 270 14.97 1.29 2.51
CA TRP A 270 15.86 0.23 3.00
C TRP A 270 16.07 0.31 4.54
N ARG A 271 15.93 1.52 5.09
CA ARG A 271 16.05 1.76 6.53
C ARG A 271 14.89 1.10 7.29
N PRO A 272 15.14 0.63 8.52
CA PRO A 272 14.07 0.28 9.43
C PRO A 272 12.95 1.31 9.40
N ALA A 273 11.69 0.89 9.21
CA ALA A 273 10.60 1.81 9.51
C ALA A 273 10.46 1.91 11.03
N ASN A 274 9.94 3.04 11.49
CA ASN A 274 9.55 3.22 12.88
C ASN A 274 8.70 2.02 13.33
N MET A 275 9.23 1.21 14.23
CA MET A 275 8.50 0.14 14.89
C MET A 275 7.89 0.71 16.16
N ALA A 276 6.61 0.41 16.40
CA ALA A 276 6.00 0.67 17.68
C ALA A 276 6.35 -0.50 18.62
N VAL A 277 7.05 -0.20 19.70
CA VAL A 277 7.34 -1.14 20.79
C VAL A 277 6.32 -0.88 21.88
N THR A 278 5.42 -1.82 22.11
CA THR A 278 4.46 -1.78 23.21
C THR A 278 5.04 -2.45 24.46
N THR A 279 4.46 -2.23 25.64
CA THR A 279 4.84 -2.95 26.87
C THR A 279 4.90 -4.47 26.66
N ASN A 280 3.94 -5.05 25.93
CA ASN A 280 3.94 -6.50 25.65
C ASN A 280 5.11 -6.95 24.77
N ILE A 281 5.50 -6.14 23.77
CA ILE A 281 6.67 -6.43 22.93
C ILE A 281 7.94 -6.28 23.75
N LEU A 282 8.04 -5.21 24.55
CA LEU A 282 9.15 -4.99 25.48
C LEU A 282 9.34 -6.21 26.40
N TRP A 283 8.27 -6.68 27.04
CA TRP A 283 8.31 -7.81 27.96
C TRP A 283 8.71 -9.12 27.29
N SER A 284 8.11 -9.39 26.13
CA SER A 284 8.28 -10.69 25.47
C SER A 284 9.55 -10.81 24.64
N GLU A 285 10.08 -9.69 24.13
CA GLU A 285 11.25 -9.69 23.22
C GLU A 285 12.51 -9.14 23.89
N LEU A 286 12.44 -8.01 24.59
CA LEU A 286 13.62 -7.36 25.17
C LEU A 286 13.93 -7.85 26.59
N LEU A 287 12.87 -8.12 27.36
CA LEU A 287 12.98 -8.60 28.74
C LEU A 287 12.64 -10.08 28.86
N ALA A 288 12.74 -10.81 27.74
CA ALA A 288 12.58 -12.25 27.70
C ALA A 288 13.54 -12.92 28.69
N GLY A 289 12.99 -13.66 29.66
CA GLY A 289 13.78 -14.34 30.69
C GLY A 289 14.11 -13.49 31.92
N VAL A 290 13.70 -12.22 31.97
CA VAL A 290 13.80 -11.40 33.18
C VAL A 290 12.55 -11.63 34.04
N PRO A 291 12.68 -12.03 35.31
CA PRO A 291 11.52 -12.22 36.18
C PRO A 291 10.78 -10.89 36.40
N GLY A 292 9.46 -10.95 36.22
CA GLY A 292 8.58 -9.83 36.52
C GLY A 292 8.50 -9.57 38.02
N ARG A 293 8.29 -8.31 38.41
CA ARG A 293 7.98 -7.98 39.81
C ARG A 293 6.46 -7.95 39.98
N PHE A 294 5.97 -8.54 41.07
CA PHE A 294 4.55 -8.47 41.39
C PHE A 294 4.13 -7.01 41.63
N GLY A 295 3.05 -6.56 41.00
CA GLY A 295 2.55 -5.17 41.11
C GLY A 295 3.31 -4.13 40.29
N GLU A 296 4.18 -4.56 39.37
CA GLU A 296 4.93 -3.67 38.50
C GLU A 296 4.02 -2.92 37.52
N THR A 297 4.11 -1.60 37.49
CA THR A 297 3.38 -0.78 36.52
C THR A 297 4.05 -0.81 35.14
N ALA A 298 3.35 -0.37 34.10
CA ALA A 298 3.97 -0.22 32.79
C ALA A 298 5.15 0.78 32.85
N LEU A 299 5.03 1.88 33.58
CA LEU A 299 6.13 2.83 33.71
C LEU A 299 7.36 2.21 34.41
N ASP A 300 7.16 1.37 35.42
CA ASP A 300 8.24 0.63 36.08
C ASP A 300 8.94 -0.33 35.12
N THR A 301 8.13 -1.05 34.32
CA THR A 301 8.59 -1.96 33.27
C THR A 301 9.45 -1.23 32.24
N TRP A 302 8.98 -0.08 31.76
CA TRP A 302 9.72 0.77 30.83
C TRP A 302 10.96 1.38 31.48
N GLY A 303 10.92 1.72 32.78
CA GLY A 303 12.06 2.20 33.56
C GLY A 303 13.24 1.22 33.66
N ARG A 304 13.01 -0.08 33.41
CA ARG A 304 14.08 -1.07 33.29
C ARG A 304 14.95 -0.87 32.06
N VAL A 305 14.36 -0.38 30.97
CA VAL A 305 14.98 -0.36 29.63
C VAL A 305 15.27 1.07 29.17
N LEU A 306 14.52 2.04 29.69
CA LEU A 306 14.56 3.44 29.33
C LEU A 306 14.92 4.33 30.52
N ASN A 307 15.46 5.50 30.24
CA ASN A 307 15.57 6.58 31.21
C ASN A 307 14.22 7.29 31.36
N THR A 308 13.38 6.81 32.29
CA THR A 308 12.09 7.42 32.66
C THR A 308 12.24 8.75 33.38
N ALA A 309 13.46 9.18 33.70
CA ALA A 309 13.74 10.55 34.12
C ALA A 309 14.00 11.48 32.93
N SER A 310 13.80 11.09 31.67
CA SER A 310 13.94 11.97 30.51
C SER A 310 12.75 12.92 30.34
N LYS A 311 12.93 14.00 29.56
CA LYS A 311 11.91 15.06 29.34
C LYS A 311 10.53 14.52 28.92
N PRO A 312 10.42 13.49 28.06
CA PRO A 312 9.12 12.92 27.68
C PRO A 312 8.30 12.35 28.84
N PHE A 313 8.94 11.96 29.94
CA PHE A 313 8.28 11.41 31.15
C PHE A 313 8.22 12.43 32.30
N ARG A 314 8.90 13.58 32.17
CA ARG A 314 8.85 14.67 33.16
C ARG A 314 7.66 15.60 32.89
N GLY A 315 6.54 15.32 33.55
CA GLY A 315 5.41 16.23 33.64
C GLY A 315 4.12 15.49 34.00
N ARG A 316 3.56 15.74 35.18
CA ARG A 316 2.34 15.08 35.70
C ARG A 316 1.03 15.44 34.94
N GLN A 317 1.13 16.00 33.73
CA GLN A 317 -0.02 16.40 32.91
C GLN A 317 -0.32 15.44 31.76
N PHE A 318 0.55 14.46 31.49
CA PHE A 318 0.38 13.53 30.39
C PHE A 318 0.52 12.08 30.88
N ASP A 319 -0.38 11.21 30.41
CA ASP A 319 -0.33 9.79 30.70
C ASP A 319 0.50 9.07 29.61
N PHE A 320 1.41 8.20 30.03
CA PHE A 320 2.24 7.43 29.11
C PHE A 320 1.43 6.26 28.53
N GLU A 321 1.28 6.24 27.21
CA GLU A 321 0.43 5.28 26.47
C GLU A 321 1.04 3.88 26.31
N GLU A 322 2.09 3.54 27.06
CA GLU A 322 2.70 2.20 27.02
C GLU A 322 3.31 1.81 25.67
N VAL A 323 3.64 2.80 24.83
CA VAL A 323 4.21 2.62 23.49
C VAL A 323 5.34 3.62 23.24
N VAL A 324 6.47 3.11 22.72
CA VAL A 324 7.59 3.92 22.22
C VAL A 324 7.83 3.60 20.75
N HIS A 325 8.16 4.61 19.96
CA HIS A 325 8.48 4.44 18.54
C HIS A 325 9.98 4.42 18.32
N THR A 326 10.46 3.52 17.46
CA THR A 326 11.85 3.56 16.98
C THR A 326 12.00 4.61 15.88
N ASP A 327 13.19 5.19 15.73
CA ASP A 327 13.34 6.49 15.05
C ASP A 327 13.67 6.33 13.55
N ALA A 328 13.58 5.11 13.01
CA ALA A 328 14.02 4.70 11.65
C ALA A 328 15.51 4.98 11.34
N VAL A 329 16.22 5.65 12.22
CA VAL A 329 17.67 5.73 12.25
C VAL A 329 18.12 4.40 12.83
N GLY A 330 18.79 3.58 12.01
CA GLY A 330 19.55 2.45 12.54
C GLY A 330 20.49 3.02 13.58
N ILE A 331 20.47 2.43 14.77
CA ILE A 331 21.32 2.84 15.89
C ILE A 331 22.73 2.48 15.44
N SER A 332 23.42 3.47 14.85
CA SER A 332 24.78 3.34 14.34
C SER A 332 25.77 3.34 15.49
#